data_AF-A0A1V3RQW1-F1
#
_entry.id   AF-A0A1V3RQW1-F1
#
_cell.length_a   1.000
_cell.length_b   1.000
_cell.length_c   1.000
_cell.angle_alpha   90.00
_cell.angle_beta   90.00
_cell.angle_gamma   90.00
#
_symmetry.space_group_name_H-M   'P 1'
#
loop_
_entity.id
_entity.type
_entity.pdbx_description
1 polymer ?
#
loop_
_entity_poly.entity_id
_entity_poly.type
_entity_poly.pdbx_seq_one_letter_code
_entity_poly.pdbx_strand_id
1 'polypeptide(L)'
;MDRLQTQYQRLYLPPTAEAAGAPGLVGGDGRVRALVLALRGPADWDLLAPVWRGVQADLALPAPAIAVNGVDAFELWFSLAEPVPLAEASAFLQGLHQRYLAEVKP
;
A
#
# COMPACT_ATOMS: atom_id res chain seq x y z
N MET A 1 15.70 -1.49 -18.80
CA MET A 1 14.62 -1.49 -17.78
C MET A 1 13.76 -2.70 -18.05
N ASP A 2 13.64 -3.62 -17.10
CA ASP A 2 12.82 -4.82 -17.28
C ASP A 2 11.31 -4.48 -17.15
N ARG A 3 10.44 -5.29 -17.77
CA ARG A 3 8.98 -5.11 -17.76
C ARG A 3 8.42 -4.97 -16.36
N LEU A 4 8.95 -5.74 -15.41
CA LEU A 4 8.57 -5.65 -14.00
C LEU A 4 8.79 -4.24 -13.44
N GLN A 5 9.98 -3.68 -13.70
CA GLN A 5 10.35 -2.36 -13.22
C GLN A 5 9.47 -1.26 -13.83
N THR A 6 9.14 -1.38 -15.12
CA THR A 6 8.20 -0.46 -15.78
C THR A 6 6.79 -0.54 -15.18
N GLN A 7 6.27 -1.75 -14.90
CA GLN A 7 4.94 -1.87 -14.29
C GLN A 7 4.94 -1.39 -12.84
N TYR A 8 5.99 -1.66 -12.08
CA TYR A 8 6.15 -1.15 -10.72
C TYR A 8 6.09 0.37 -10.69
N GLN A 9 6.85 1.05 -11.56
CA GLN A 9 6.83 2.51 -11.67
C GLN A 9 5.44 3.03 -12.05
N ARG A 10 4.82 2.44 -13.08
CA ARG A 10 3.49 2.84 -13.57
C ARG A 10 2.40 2.72 -12.50
N LEU A 11 2.45 1.65 -11.71
CA LEU A 11 1.38 1.33 -10.76
C LEU A 11 1.56 2.02 -9.40
N TYR A 12 2.79 2.26 -8.95
CA TYR A 12 3.03 2.60 -7.54
C TYR A 12 3.78 3.91 -7.29
N LEU A 13 4.49 4.47 -8.27
CA LEU A 13 5.30 5.68 -8.04
C LEU A 13 4.58 6.95 -8.52
N PRO A 14 4.69 8.06 -7.77
CA PRO A 14 4.22 9.34 -8.26
C PRO A 14 5.06 9.80 -9.46
N PRO A 15 4.45 10.45 -10.46
CA PRO A 15 5.16 10.91 -11.66
C PRO A 15 6.25 11.95 -11.38
N THR A 16 6.21 12.58 -10.21
CA THR A 16 7.16 13.59 -9.71
C THR A 16 8.15 13.05 -8.67
N ALA A 17 8.22 11.73 -8.44
CA ALA A 17 9.27 11.14 -7.62
C ALA A 17 10.62 11.28 -8.35
N GLU A 18 11.31 12.41 -8.17
CA GLU A 18 12.69 12.52 -8.61
C GLU A 18 13.55 11.49 -7.88
N ALA A 19 14.37 10.79 -8.67
CA ALA A 19 15.15 9.64 -8.29
C ALA A 19 16.33 10.01 -7.38
N ALA A 20 16.05 10.40 -6.14
CA ALA A 20 17.05 10.45 -5.07
C ALA A 20 17.25 9.05 -4.49
N GLY A 21 17.88 8.15 -5.24
CA GLY A 21 18.53 6.92 -4.74
C GLY A 21 17.63 5.78 -4.23
N ALA A 22 16.35 6.02 -3.94
CA ALA A 22 15.33 5.01 -3.67
C ALA A 22 13.98 5.52 -4.19
N PRO A 23 13.13 4.66 -4.79
CA PRO A 23 11.79 5.07 -5.22
C PRO A 23 10.98 5.53 -3.99
N GLY A 24 10.79 6.84 -3.85
CA GLY A 24 9.94 7.42 -2.82
C GLY A 24 8.48 7.22 -3.17
N LEU A 25 7.71 6.57 -2.29
CA LEU A 25 6.25 6.46 -2.43
C LEU A 25 5.54 7.81 -2.29
N VAL A 26 6.23 8.79 -1.71
CA VAL A 26 5.79 10.18 -1.54
C VAL A 26 6.51 11.05 -2.56
N GLY A 27 5.75 11.71 -3.43
CA GLY A 27 6.27 12.68 -4.39
C GLY A 27 6.70 13.98 -3.69
N GLY A 28 7.51 14.78 -4.37
CA GLY A 28 7.99 16.08 -3.84
C GLY A 28 6.87 17.09 -3.55
N ASP A 29 5.67 16.85 -4.08
CA ASP A 29 4.43 17.61 -3.84
C ASP A 29 3.62 17.10 -2.64
N GLY A 30 4.13 16.10 -1.91
CA GLY A 30 3.43 15.50 -0.77
C GLY A 30 2.25 14.61 -1.16
N ARG A 31 2.17 14.15 -2.42
CA ARG A 31 1.14 13.23 -2.91
C ARG A 31 1.69 11.82 -3.09
N VAL A 32 0.81 10.84 -3.02
CA VAL A 32 1.15 9.42 -3.14
C VAL A 32 0.34 8.74 -4.24
N ARG A 33 0.95 7.79 -4.96
CA ARG A 33 0.26 6.92 -5.94
C ARG A 33 -0.04 5.52 -5.44
N ALA A 34 0.47 5.19 -4.26
CA ALA A 34 0.25 3.91 -3.64
C ALA A 34 0.04 4.07 -2.14
N LEU A 35 -0.70 3.12 -1.57
CA LEU A 35 -0.72 2.89 -0.13
C LEU A 35 -0.15 1.51 0.16
N VAL A 36 0.59 1.41 1.25
CA VAL A 36 1.17 0.14 1.72
C VAL A 36 0.73 -0.10 3.15
N LEU A 37 0.00 -1.18 3.36
CA LEU A 37 -0.32 -1.68 4.69
C LEU A 37 0.59 -2.87 4.97
N ALA A 38 1.46 -2.75 5.97
CA ALA A 38 2.44 -3.76 6.32
C ALA A 38 2.14 -4.35 7.71
N LEU A 39 2.12 -5.68 7.80
CA LEU A 39 2.07 -6.40 9.06
C LEU A 39 3.46 -6.98 9.35
N ARG A 40 4.15 -6.41 10.34
CA ARG A 40 5.50 -6.82 10.78
C ARG A 40 5.45 -7.85 11.91
N GLY A 41 6.52 -8.63 12.07
CA GLY A 41 6.67 -9.61 13.15
C GLY A 41 6.51 -11.04 12.62
N PRO A 42 5.99 -12.01 13.41
CA PRO A 42 5.55 -13.27 12.83
C PRO A 42 4.33 -12.95 11.94
N ALA A 43 4.60 -12.55 10.70
CA ALA A 43 3.61 -12.06 9.76
C ALA A 43 2.59 -13.17 9.53
N ASP A 44 1.37 -12.93 9.98
CA ASP A 44 0.28 -13.89 9.88
C ASP A 44 -0.66 -13.49 8.76
N TRP A 45 -0.77 -14.34 7.75
CA TRP A 45 -1.67 -14.11 6.64
C TRP A 45 -3.13 -14.14 7.10
N ASP A 46 -3.47 -14.89 8.15
CA ASP A 46 -4.84 -14.96 8.66
C ASP A 46 -5.31 -13.61 9.22
N LEU A 47 -4.38 -12.73 9.63
CA LEU A 47 -4.68 -11.35 10.03
C LEU A 47 -4.88 -10.42 8.82
N LEU A 48 -4.16 -10.61 7.71
CA LEU A 48 -4.26 -9.75 6.52
C LEU A 48 -5.34 -10.20 5.52
N ALA A 49 -5.65 -11.49 5.47
CA ALA A 49 -6.65 -12.04 4.56
C ALA A 49 -8.05 -11.41 4.69
N PRO A 50 -8.54 -11.03 5.91
CA PRO A 50 -9.76 -10.26 6.07
C PRO A 50 -9.68 -8.88 5.42
N VAL A 51 -8.55 -8.17 5.56
CA VAL A 51 -8.33 -6.87 4.91
C VAL A 51 -8.39 -7.04 3.40
N TRP A 52 -7.62 -7.99 2.85
CA TRP A 52 -7.53 -8.22 1.40
C TRP A 52 -8.90 -8.54 0.78
N ARG A 53 -9.74 -9.33 1.46
CA ARG A 53 -11.11 -9.65 1.01
C ARG A 53 -12.07 -8.47 1.22
N GLY A 54 -12.03 -7.85 2.39
CA GLY A 54 -12.96 -6.79 2.80
C GLY A 54 -12.85 -5.54 1.93
N VAL A 55 -11.63 -5.13 1.53
CA VAL A 55 -11.48 -3.98 0.63
C VAL A 55 -12.14 -4.20 -0.74
N GLN A 56 -12.21 -5.45 -1.21
CA GLN A 56 -12.89 -5.79 -2.47
C GLN A 56 -14.40 -5.88 -2.27
N ALA A 57 -14.85 -6.61 -1.24
CA ALA A 57 -16.26 -6.87 -1.00
C ALA A 57 -17.02 -5.64 -0.49
N ASP A 58 -16.43 -4.90 0.45
CA ASP A 58 -17.11 -3.84 1.19
C ASP A 58 -16.88 -2.46 0.56
N LEU A 59 -15.70 -2.25 -0.05
CA LEU A 59 -15.29 -0.94 -0.59
C LEU A 59 -15.22 -0.95 -2.13
N ALA A 60 -15.52 -2.08 -2.76
CA ALA A 60 -15.46 -2.27 -4.22
C ALA A 60 -14.10 -1.88 -4.83
N LEU A 61 -13.01 -1.99 -4.05
CA LEU A 61 -11.67 -1.70 -4.53
C LEU A 61 -11.08 -2.90 -5.29
N PRO A 62 -10.15 -2.68 -6.22
CA PRO A 62 -9.36 -3.75 -6.79
C PRO A 62 -8.62 -4.53 -5.70
N ALA A 63 -8.38 -5.82 -5.93
CA ALA A 63 -7.51 -6.63 -5.09
C ALA A 63 -6.15 -5.94 -4.92
N PRO A 64 -5.72 -5.62 -3.68
CA PRO A 64 -4.37 -5.12 -3.48
C PRO A 64 -3.36 -6.21 -3.81
N ALA A 65 -2.19 -5.80 -4.32
CA ALA A 65 -1.10 -6.73 -4.55
C ALA A 65 -0.53 -7.19 -3.20
N ILE A 66 -0.16 -8.46 -3.12
CA ILE A 66 0.46 -9.04 -1.93
C ILE A 66 1.96 -9.10 -2.17
N ALA A 67 2.73 -8.56 -1.23
CA ALA A 67 4.18 -8.66 -1.25
C ALA A 67 4.70 -9.26 0.06
N VAL A 68 5.77 -10.04 -0.04
CA VAL A 68 6.58 -10.46 1.10
C VAL A 68 7.84 -9.61 1.04
N ASN A 69 8.09 -8.79 2.06
CA ASN A 69 9.20 -7.83 2.02
C ASN A 69 10.59 -8.47 2.12
N GLY A 70 10.65 -9.80 2.30
CA GLY A 70 11.89 -10.57 2.43
C GLY A 70 12.60 -10.44 3.78
N VAL A 71 11.99 -9.73 4.73
CA VAL A 71 12.54 -9.48 6.06
C VAL A 71 11.61 -10.04 7.14
N ASP A 72 10.48 -9.39 7.36
CA ASP A 72 9.62 -9.61 8.53
C ASP A 72 8.15 -9.21 8.30
N ALA A 73 7.74 -8.91 7.06
CA ALA A 73 6.40 -8.41 6.81
C ALA A 73 5.71 -8.97 5.58
N PHE A 74 4.40 -9.12 5.72
CA PHE A 74 3.47 -9.17 4.60
C PHE A 74 2.89 -7.78 4.36
N GLU A 75 2.77 -7.43 3.08
CA GLU A 75 2.35 -6.11 2.65
C GLU A 75 1.19 -6.21 1.66
N LEU A 76 0.20 -5.35 1.85
CA LEU A 76 -0.87 -5.09 0.90
C LEU A 76 -0.60 -3.76 0.21
N TRP A 77 -0.42 -3.82 -1.11
CA TRP A 77 -0.11 -2.69 -1.97
C TRP A 77 -1.34 -2.26 -2.77
N PHE A 78 -1.82 -1.07 -2.49
CA PHE A 78 -2.95 -0.44 -3.16
C PHE A 78 -2.42 0.53 -4.22
N SER A 79 -2.82 0.35 -5.48
CA SER A 79 -2.51 1.29 -6.56
C SER A 79 -3.66 2.29 -6.71
N LEU A 80 -3.33 3.58 -6.74
CA LEU A 80 -4.28 4.66 -6.95
C LEU A 80 -4.25 5.12 -8.41
N ALA A 81 -5.44 5.31 -8.99
CA ALA A 81 -5.58 5.83 -10.34
C ALA A 81 -4.96 7.24 -10.47
N GLU A 82 -5.16 8.09 -9.45
CA GLU A 82 -4.65 9.45 -9.35
C GLU A 82 -3.88 9.67 -8.04
N PRO A 83 -2.88 10.57 -7.99
CA PRO A 83 -2.17 10.82 -6.75
C PRO A 83 -3.06 11.59 -5.78
N VAL A 84 -3.12 11.14 -4.53
CA VAL A 84 -3.87 11.81 -3.46
C VAL A 84 -2.92 12.44 -2.44
N PRO A 85 -3.35 13.46 -1.67
CA PRO A 85 -2.56 14.01 -0.58
C PRO A 85 -2.17 12.92 0.44
N LEU A 86 -0.94 12.96 0.95
CA LEU A 86 -0.43 12.01 1.94
C LEU A 86 -1.33 11.90 3.18
N ALA A 87 -1.91 13.01 3.63
CA ALA A 87 -2.81 13.03 4.78
C ALA A 87 -4.09 12.20 4.53
N GLU A 88 -4.67 12.29 3.34
CA GLU A 88 -5.87 11.54 2.95
C GLU A 88 -5.56 10.05 2.84
N ALA A 89 -4.44 9.69 2.20
CA ALA A 89 -3.97 8.31 2.13
C ALA A 89 -3.73 7.71 3.54
N SER A 90 -3.10 8.48 4.43
CA SER A 90 -2.85 8.03 5.81
C SER A 90 -4.15 7.82 6.58
N ALA A 91 -5.11 8.73 6.44
CA ALA A 91 -6.43 8.60 7.07
C ALA A 91 -7.18 7.36 6.54
N PHE A 92 -7.08 7.07 5.25
CA PHE A 92 -7.67 5.88 4.67
C PHE A 92 -7.05 4.59 5.25
N LEU A 93 -5.72 4.50 5.35
CA LEU A 93 -5.04 3.35 5.98
C LEU A 93 -5.44 3.18 7.45
N GLN A 94 -5.56 4.29 8.19
CA GLN A 94 -6.06 4.27 9.57
C GLN A 94 -7.49 3.72 9.64
N GLY A 95 -8.36 4.11 8.71
CA GLY A 95 -9.71 3.55 8.61
C GLY A 95 -9.73 2.05 8.32
N LEU A 96 -8.85 1.56 7.44
CA LEU A 96 -8.69 0.13 7.19
C LEU A 96 -8.19 -0.62 8.43
N HIS A 97 -7.21 -0.06 9.13
CA HIS A 97 -6.69 -0.63 10.37
C HIS A 97 -7.80 -0.72 11.43
N GLN A 98 -8.55 0.36 11.66
CA GLN A 98 -9.67 0.37 12.61
C GLN A 98 -10.79 -0.60 12.23
N ARG A 99 -11.08 -0.78 10.94
CA ARG A 99 -12.19 -1.64 10.49
C ARG A 99 -11.85 -3.12 10.52
N TYR A 100 -10.64 -3.49 10.11
CA TYR A 100 -10.28 -4.89 9.85
C TYR A 100 -9.19 -5.43 10.78
N LEU A 101 -8.45 -4.56 11.46
CA LEU A 101 -7.29 -4.89 12.29
C LEU A 101 -7.37 -4.23 13.67
N ALA A 102 -8.57 -3.96 14.18
CA ALA A 102 -8.78 -3.23 15.44
C ALA A 102 -8.03 -3.83 16.64
N GLU A 103 -7.82 -5.15 16.62
CA GLU A 103 -7.14 -5.91 17.68
C GLU A 103 -5.61 -5.93 17.51
N VAL A 104 -5.10 -5.53 16.34
CA VAL A 104 -3.67 -5.44 16.04
C VAL A 104 -3.16 -4.05 16.42
N LYS A 105 -2.06 -3.98 17.17
CA LYS A 105 -1.45 -2.68 17.52
C LYS A 105 -0.80 -2.05 16.28
N PRO A 106 -0.97 -0.74 16.05
CA PRO A 106 -0.33 -0.02 14.95
C PRO A 106 1.19 0.15 15.15
#